data_AF-U6KH77-F1
#
_entry.id   AF-U6KH77-F1
#
_cell.length_a   1.000
_cell.length_b   1.000
_cell.length_c   1.000
_cell.angle_alpha   90.00
_cell.angle_beta   90.00
_cell.angle_gamma   90.00
#
_symmetry.space_group_name_H-M   'P 1'
#
loop_
_entity.id
_entity.type
_entity.pdbx_description
1 polymer ?
#
loop_
_entity_poly.entity_id
_entity_poly.type
_entity_poly.pdbx_seq_one_letter_code
_entity_poly.pdbx_strand_id
1 'polypeptide(L)'
;MKKPWLTKKDFDELVTQTERLCGYALGRMALTYREAYPLSAVETLGTIFIVFDALHCATEVLGDPLLKDVWLPRLVRRIEGVHFTPVGKYLITGKSLRNAEVARTLSVALEYYRRGSRPPARMVIGLKEALFCGPASSKFNLAQWNPWRADADFRESIESSLAENK
;
A
#
# COMPACT_ATOMS: atom_id res chain seq x y z
N MET A 1 -15.33 7.85 7.98
CA MET A 1 -15.55 8.59 9.25
C MET A 1 -14.22 8.72 9.99
N LYS A 2 -13.70 9.94 10.20
CA LYS A 2 -12.47 10.18 10.97
C LYS A 2 -12.84 10.36 12.45
N LYS A 3 -12.29 9.54 13.35
CA LYS A 3 -12.50 9.70 14.80
C LYS A 3 -11.45 10.67 15.38
N PRO A 4 -11.84 11.70 16.14
CA PRO A 4 -10.90 12.66 16.73
C PRO A 4 -10.08 12.09 17.90
N TRP A 5 -10.58 11.05 18.57
CA TRP A 5 -9.87 10.31 19.62
C TRP A 5 -10.21 8.83 19.54
N LEU A 6 -9.29 7.99 20.01
CA LEU A 6 -9.53 6.55 20.18
C LEU A 6 -10.09 6.29 21.58
N THR A 7 -11.18 5.52 21.64
CA THR A 7 -11.58 4.91 22.91
C THR A 7 -10.60 3.80 23.28
N LYS A 8 -10.58 3.36 24.56
CA LYS A 8 -9.80 2.18 24.96
C LYS A 8 -10.09 0.97 24.08
N LYS A 9 -11.37 0.73 23.77
CA LYS A 9 -11.79 -0.36 22.87
C LYS A 9 -11.21 -0.21 21.46
N ASP A 10 -11.22 1.00 20.91
CA ASP A 10 -10.64 1.25 19.58
C ASP A 10 -9.12 1.04 19.59
N PHE A 11 -8.45 1.41 20.69
CA PHE A 11 -7.01 1.20 20.88
C PHE A 11 -6.67 -0.30 20.97
N ASP A 12 -7.36 -1.05 21.83
CA ASP A 12 -7.15 -2.50 22.00
C ASP A 12 -7.42 -3.26 20.68
N GLU A 13 -8.43 -2.84 19.93
CA GLU A 13 -8.72 -3.39 18.59
C GLU A 13 -7.59 -3.05 17.60
N LEU A 14 -7.08 -1.81 17.59
CA LEU A 14 -5.98 -1.40 16.73
C LEU A 14 -4.71 -2.22 17.02
N VAL A 15 -4.38 -2.44 18.30
CA VAL A 15 -3.26 -3.31 18.71
C VAL A 15 -3.46 -4.72 18.16
N THR A 16 -4.62 -5.32 18.40
CA THR A 16 -4.95 -6.68 17.96
C THR A 16 -4.83 -6.82 16.43
N GLN A 17 -5.34 -5.86 15.67
CA GLN A 17 -5.26 -5.89 14.20
C GLN A 17 -3.83 -5.66 13.71
N THR A 18 -3.05 -4.81 14.39
CA THR A 18 -1.63 -4.58 14.08
C THR A 18 -0.82 -5.86 14.28
N GLU A 19 -1.01 -6.57 15.39
CA GLU A 19 -0.34 -7.85 15.66
C GLU A 19 -0.68 -8.91 14.61
N ARG A 20 -1.97 -9.02 14.24
CA ARG A 20 -2.41 -9.94 13.18
C ARG A 20 -1.78 -9.60 11.83
N LEU A 21 -1.71 -8.32 11.50
CA LEU A 21 -1.11 -7.85 10.26
C LEU A 21 0.41 -8.11 10.24
N CYS A 22 1.09 -7.90 11.36
CA CYS A 22 2.50 -8.28 11.55
C CYS A 22 2.69 -9.79 11.37
N GLY A 23 1.85 -10.62 12.00
CA GLY A 23 1.89 -12.08 11.85
C GLY A 23 1.68 -12.53 10.39
N TYR A 24 0.73 -11.91 9.70
CA TYR A 24 0.53 -12.12 8.26
C TYR A 24 1.78 -11.74 7.45
N ALA A 25 2.32 -10.55 7.70
CA ALA A 25 3.47 -10.00 6.98
C ALA A 25 4.74 -10.85 7.18
N LEU A 26 4.93 -11.43 8.37
CA LEU A 26 6.06 -12.29 8.70
C LEU A 26 5.90 -13.73 8.19
N GLY A 27 4.67 -14.27 8.20
CA GLY A 27 4.45 -15.71 7.96
C GLY A 27 3.83 -16.06 6.60
N ARG A 28 2.94 -15.23 6.05
CA ARG A 28 2.05 -15.61 4.94
C ARG A 28 2.06 -14.67 3.75
N MET A 29 2.57 -13.46 3.91
CA MET A 29 2.65 -12.49 2.81
C MET A 29 3.57 -13.02 1.70
N ALA A 30 3.03 -13.03 0.48
CA ALA A 30 3.75 -13.44 -0.72
C ALA A 30 4.87 -12.45 -1.04
N LEU A 31 6.03 -12.97 -1.45
CA LEU A 31 7.24 -12.21 -1.75
C LEU A 31 7.73 -12.40 -3.19
N THR A 32 7.06 -13.25 -3.96
CA THR A 32 7.46 -13.64 -5.31
C THR A 32 6.31 -13.43 -6.26
N TYR A 33 6.62 -13.03 -7.49
CA TYR A 33 5.66 -12.88 -8.58
C TYR A 33 6.31 -13.33 -9.89
N ARG A 34 5.50 -13.50 -10.94
CA ARG A 34 6.04 -13.86 -12.26
C ARG A 34 6.60 -12.62 -12.94
N GLU A 35 7.93 -12.55 -13.10
CA GLU A 35 8.64 -11.36 -13.61
C GLU A 35 8.14 -10.87 -14.98
N ALA A 36 7.70 -11.78 -15.84
CA ALA A 36 7.16 -11.47 -17.16
C ALA A 36 5.78 -10.78 -17.15
N TYR A 37 5.13 -10.65 -15.99
CA TYR A 37 3.75 -10.18 -15.88
C TYR A 37 3.64 -8.96 -14.95
N PRO A 38 3.63 -7.73 -15.50
CA PRO A 38 3.52 -6.51 -14.70
C PRO A 38 2.30 -6.49 -13.76
N LEU A 39 1.19 -7.10 -14.14
CA LEU A 39 0.02 -7.24 -13.26
C LEU A 39 0.34 -8.05 -12.00
N SER A 40 1.08 -9.17 -12.13
CA SER A 40 1.50 -10.00 -10.99
C SER A 40 2.43 -9.24 -10.05
N ALA A 41 3.30 -8.40 -10.62
CA ALA A 41 4.14 -7.48 -9.86
C ALA A 41 3.31 -6.45 -9.10
N VAL A 42 2.33 -5.79 -9.75
CA VAL A 42 1.41 -4.84 -9.11
C VAL A 42 0.66 -5.49 -7.96
N GLU A 43 0.16 -6.71 -8.13
CA GLU A 43 -0.58 -7.41 -7.08
C GLU A 43 0.28 -7.76 -5.87
N THR A 44 1.51 -8.21 -6.11
CA THR A 44 2.43 -8.62 -5.03
C THR A 44 3.00 -7.40 -4.31
N LEU A 45 3.61 -6.48 -5.06
CA LEU A 45 4.18 -5.25 -4.52
C LEU A 45 3.10 -4.35 -3.91
N GLY A 46 1.91 -4.31 -4.50
CA GLY A 46 0.77 -3.57 -3.96
C GLY A 46 0.33 -4.11 -2.61
N THR A 47 0.32 -5.44 -2.42
CA THR A 47 0.00 -6.02 -1.11
C THR A 47 1.06 -5.67 -0.07
N ILE A 48 2.34 -5.81 -0.43
CA ILE A 48 3.44 -5.44 0.47
C ILE A 48 3.31 -3.96 0.85
N PHE A 49 3.09 -3.09 -0.13
CA PHE A 49 2.91 -1.66 0.10
C PHE A 49 1.76 -1.33 1.04
N ILE A 50 0.57 -1.90 0.83
CA ILE A 50 -0.60 -1.66 1.69
C ILE A 50 -0.36 -2.16 3.12
N VAL A 51 0.28 -3.32 3.27
CA VAL A 51 0.65 -3.87 4.59
C VAL A 51 1.62 -2.94 5.30
N PHE A 52 2.70 -2.50 4.64
CA PHE A 52 3.69 -1.62 5.24
C PHE A 52 3.12 -0.22 5.56
N ASP A 53 2.30 0.36 4.68
CA ASP A 53 1.66 1.64 4.94
C ASP A 53 0.68 1.54 6.13
N ALA A 54 -0.11 0.45 6.20
CA ALA A 54 -1.03 0.23 7.31
C ALA A 54 -0.30 0.05 8.64
N LEU A 55 0.78 -0.75 8.68
CA LEU A 55 1.60 -0.93 9.86
C LEU A 55 2.27 0.38 10.30
N HIS A 56 2.81 1.15 9.35
CA HIS A 56 3.37 2.47 9.66
C HIS A 56 2.31 3.40 10.25
N CYS A 57 1.13 3.52 9.62
CA CYS A 57 0.03 4.33 10.15
C CYS A 57 -0.41 3.88 11.54
N ALA A 58 -0.53 2.57 11.77
CA ALA A 58 -0.89 2.03 13.07
C ALA A 58 0.12 2.41 14.16
N THR A 59 1.42 2.33 13.86
CA THR A 59 2.46 2.71 14.84
C THR A 59 2.49 4.19 15.16
N GLU A 60 2.22 5.07 14.18
CA GLU A 60 2.11 6.51 14.45
C GLU A 60 0.96 6.81 15.42
N VAL A 61 -0.14 6.07 15.29
CA VAL A 61 -1.32 6.24 16.17
C VAL A 61 -1.10 5.61 17.54
N LEU A 62 -0.45 4.45 17.62
CA LEU A 62 -0.15 3.78 18.89
C LEU A 62 0.93 4.51 19.69
N GLY A 63 1.76 5.33 19.04
CA GLY A 63 2.73 6.20 19.70
C GLY A 63 3.88 5.46 20.38
N ASP A 64 4.08 4.17 20.07
CA ASP A 64 5.14 3.36 20.67
C ASP A 64 6.26 3.06 19.64
N PRO A 65 7.41 3.75 19.74
CA PRO A 65 8.57 3.49 18.90
C PRO A 65 9.16 2.10 19.11
N LEU A 66 9.04 1.52 20.31
CA LEU A 66 9.60 0.21 20.64
C LEU A 66 8.93 -0.90 19.83
N LEU A 67 7.66 -0.72 19.47
CA LEU A 67 6.98 -1.63 18.55
C LEU A 67 7.71 -1.67 17.20
N LYS A 68 8.06 -0.51 16.63
CA LYS A 68 8.76 -0.45 15.33
C LYS A 68 10.10 -1.18 15.39
N ASP A 69 10.88 -0.97 16.44
CA ASP A 69 12.26 -1.48 16.51
C ASP A 69 12.33 -3.02 16.54
N VAL A 70 11.29 -3.70 17.04
CA VAL A 70 11.27 -5.16 17.16
C VAL A 70 10.90 -5.86 15.85
N TRP A 71 9.85 -5.40 15.16
CA TRP A 71 9.34 -6.11 13.97
C TRP A 71 9.71 -5.46 12.64
N LEU A 72 9.97 -4.14 12.59
CA LEU A 72 10.29 -3.46 11.33
C LEU A 72 11.58 -4.00 10.69
N PRO A 73 12.69 -4.23 11.41
CA PRO A 73 13.89 -4.82 10.82
C PRO A 73 13.62 -6.22 10.25
N ARG A 74 12.78 -7.02 10.91
CA ARG A 74 12.41 -8.36 10.46
C ARG A 74 11.57 -8.31 9.18
N LEU A 75 10.62 -7.39 9.10
CA LEU A 75 9.81 -7.17 7.89
C LEU A 75 10.65 -6.64 6.73
N VAL A 76 11.51 -5.65 6.98
CA VAL A 76 12.42 -5.09 5.97
C VAL A 76 13.30 -6.18 5.37
N ARG A 77 13.90 -7.05 6.20
CA ARG A 77 14.69 -8.20 5.72
C ARG A 77 13.88 -9.13 4.81
N ARG A 78 12.59 -9.40 5.11
CA ARG A 78 11.76 -10.25 4.25
C ARG A 78 11.55 -9.65 2.86
N ILE A 79 11.48 -8.33 2.75
CA ILE A 79 11.21 -7.66 1.47
C ILE A 79 12.49 -7.17 0.78
N GLU A 80 13.67 -7.37 1.34
CA GLU A 80 14.94 -6.83 0.84
C GLU A 80 15.18 -7.18 -0.63
N GLY A 81 14.94 -8.43 -1.02
CA GLY A 81 15.09 -8.89 -2.41
C GLY A 81 13.92 -8.54 -3.35
N VAL A 82 12.81 -8.00 -2.84
CA VAL A 82 11.56 -7.88 -3.61
C VAL A 82 11.50 -6.55 -4.37
N HIS A 83 11.89 -6.53 -5.63
CA HIS A 83 11.89 -5.33 -6.46
C HIS A 83 11.35 -5.64 -7.86
N PHE A 84 10.82 -4.64 -8.55
CA PHE A 84 10.40 -4.75 -9.95
C PHE A 84 11.48 -4.29 -10.91
N THR A 85 11.94 -5.22 -11.74
CA THR A 85 12.82 -4.96 -12.87
C THR A 85 12.06 -5.31 -14.16
N PRO A 86 11.81 -4.33 -15.06
CA PRO A 86 11.14 -4.62 -16.32
C PRO A 86 11.96 -5.58 -17.19
N VAL A 87 11.36 -6.69 -17.61
CA VAL A 87 12.01 -7.65 -18.53
C VAL A 87 11.75 -7.23 -19.98
N GLY A 88 12.77 -6.69 -20.64
CA GLY A 88 12.77 -6.39 -22.08
C GLY A 88 12.14 -5.05 -22.47
N LYS A 89 12.79 -4.34 -23.41
CA LYS A 89 12.36 -2.99 -23.88
C LYS A 89 11.21 -3.01 -24.90
N TYR A 90 10.76 -4.17 -25.39
CA TYR A 90 10.19 -4.25 -26.74
C TYR A 90 8.72 -4.66 -26.91
N LEU A 91 7.93 -4.98 -25.87
CA LEU A 91 6.55 -5.47 -26.09
C LEU A 91 5.50 -5.02 -25.05
N ILE A 92 5.72 -3.89 -24.39
CA ILE A 92 4.78 -3.40 -23.38
C ILE A 92 3.74 -2.48 -24.04
N THR A 93 2.59 -3.02 -24.44
CA THR A 93 1.47 -2.24 -24.98
C THR A 93 0.51 -1.77 -23.87
N GLY A 94 0.01 -0.53 -23.98
CA GLY A 94 -1.10 0.06 -23.21
C GLY A 94 -1.23 -0.36 -21.74
N LYS A 95 -2.10 -1.34 -21.45
CA LYS A 95 -2.36 -1.84 -20.08
C LYS A 95 -1.12 -2.41 -19.39
N SER A 96 -0.23 -3.05 -20.16
CA SER A 96 1.04 -3.56 -19.65
C SER A 96 1.97 -2.42 -19.23
N LEU A 97 1.89 -1.26 -19.91
CA LEU A 97 2.73 -0.09 -19.61
C LEU A 97 2.34 0.55 -18.29
N ARG A 98 1.04 0.83 -18.11
CA ARG A 98 0.55 1.37 -16.83
C ARG A 98 0.91 0.43 -15.67
N ASN A 99 0.70 -0.88 -15.82
CA ASN A 99 1.03 -1.83 -14.75
C ASN A 99 2.54 -1.84 -14.46
N ALA A 100 3.40 -1.70 -15.48
CA ALA A 100 4.85 -1.61 -15.27
C ALA A 100 5.24 -0.30 -14.55
N GLU A 101 4.59 0.82 -14.87
CA GLU A 101 4.80 2.11 -14.19
C GLU A 101 4.35 2.06 -12.73
N VAL A 102 3.19 1.48 -12.45
CA VAL A 102 2.70 1.25 -11.08
C VAL A 102 3.64 0.33 -10.32
N ALA A 103 4.08 -0.80 -10.90
CA ALA A 103 5.03 -1.71 -10.28
C ALA A 103 6.39 -1.07 -9.98
N ARG A 104 6.89 -0.23 -10.90
CA ARG A 104 8.11 0.57 -10.67
C ARG A 104 7.91 1.56 -9.52
N THR A 105 6.79 2.27 -9.51
CA THR A 105 6.49 3.26 -8.47
C THR A 105 6.31 2.59 -7.10
N LEU A 106 5.66 1.42 -7.05
CA LEU A 106 5.57 0.59 -5.84
C LEU A 106 6.96 0.17 -5.35
N SER A 107 7.85 -0.24 -6.24
CA SER A 107 9.23 -0.60 -5.87
C SER A 107 9.96 0.58 -5.23
N VAL A 108 9.82 1.79 -5.80
CA VAL A 108 10.37 3.03 -5.22
C VAL A 108 9.75 3.33 -3.85
N ALA A 109 8.43 3.17 -3.68
CA ALA A 109 7.78 3.37 -2.39
C ALA A 109 8.27 2.38 -1.33
N LEU A 110 8.53 1.12 -1.70
CA LEU A 110 9.08 0.12 -0.79
C LEU A 110 10.51 0.46 -0.33
N GLU A 111 11.31 1.16 -1.15
CA GLU A 111 12.63 1.66 -0.71
C GLU A 111 12.53 2.64 0.47
N TYR A 112 11.49 3.48 0.53
CA TYR A 112 11.29 4.35 1.70
C TYR A 112 11.09 3.52 2.97
N TYR A 113 10.23 2.49 2.89
CA TYR A 113 9.95 1.62 4.02
C TYR A 113 11.16 0.77 4.43
N ARG A 114 11.98 0.32 3.47
CA ARG A 114 13.27 -0.34 3.76
C ARG A 114 14.21 0.56 4.56
N ARG A 115 14.15 1.87 4.34
CA ARG A 115 14.91 2.89 5.08
C ARG A 115 14.24 3.33 6.39
N GLY A 116 13.14 2.70 6.78
CA GLY A 116 12.38 3.05 7.99
C GLY A 116 11.54 4.31 7.86
N SER A 117 11.34 4.82 6.64
CA SER A 117 10.61 6.06 6.37
C SER A 117 9.33 5.80 5.59
N ARG A 118 8.32 6.66 5.75
CA ARG A 118 7.12 6.60 4.90
C ARG A 118 7.35 7.37 3.59
N PRO A 119 6.88 6.87 2.44
CA PRO A 119 6.91 7.64 1.20
C PRO A 119 6.13 8.97 1.34
N PRO A 120 6.42 9.96 0.47
CA PRO A 120 5.67 11.22 0.44
C PRO A 120 4.16 10.97 0.29
N ALA A 121 3.33 11.76 0.97
CA ALA A 121 1.88 11.57 0.99
C ALA A 121 1.27 11.48 -0.42
N ARG A 122 1.70 12.35 -1.35
CA ARG A 122 1.28 12.32 -2.76
C ARG A 122 1.53 10.98 -3.45
N MET A 123 2.66 10.33 -3.15
CA MET A 123 3.02 9.04 -3.72
C MET A 123 2.16 7.94 -3.12
N VAL A 124 1.95 7.96 -1.80
CA VAL A 124 1.10 6.96 -1.14
C VAL A 124 -0.33 7.02 -1.67
N ILE A 125 -0.87 8.23 -1.78
CA ILE A 125 -2.21 8.49 -2.28
C ILE A 125 -2.34 8.01 -3.73
N GLY A 126 -1.46 8.48 -4.63
CA GLY A 126 -1.51 8.10 -6.04
C GLY A 126 -1.32 6.59 -6.26
N LEU A 127 -0.52 5.92 -5.43
CA LEU A 127 -0.40 4.45 -5.46
C LEU A 127 -1.68 3.76 -5.00
N LYS A 128 -2.33 4.23 -3.93
CA LYS A 128 -3.62 3.66 -3.49
C LYS A 128 -4.70 3.85 -4.54
N GLU A 129 -4.80 5.01 -5.15
CA GLU A 129 -5.70 5.27 -6.27
C GLU A 129 -5.40 4.33 -7.45
N ALA A 130 -4.14 4.20 -7.85
CA ALA A 130 -3.75 3.30 -8.93
C ALA A 130 -4.06 1.82 -8.63
N LEU A 131 -4.01 1.40 -7.36
CA LEU A 131 -4.33 0.04 -6.94
C LEU A 131 -5.85 -0.22 -6.90
N PHE A 132 -6.60 0.63 -6.21
CA PHE A 132 -8.02 0.39 -5.88
C PHE A 132 -9.00 0.96 -6.91
N CYS A 133 -8.63 2.06 -7.56
CA CYS A 133 -9.44 2.76 -8.56
C CYS A 133 -8.94 2.48 -10.00
N GLY A 134 -7.84 1.73 -10.13
CA GLY A 134 -7.32 1.29 -11.41
C GLY A 134 -8.22 0.23 -12.08
N PRO A 135 -7.95 -0.13 -13.34
CA PRO A 135 -8.79 -1.05 -14.11
C PRO A 135 -9.01 -2.43 -13.49
N ALA A 136 -10.18 -2.99 -13.82
CA ALA A 136 -10.83 -4.15 -13.22
C ALA A 136 -10.05 -5.48 -13.15
N SER A 137 -8.83 -5.56 -13.69
CA SER A 137 -8.09 -6.82 -13.85
C SER A 137 -7.23 -7.23 -12.65
N SER A 138 -7.13 -6.42 -11.59
CA SER A 138 -6.34 -6.75 -10.40
C SER A 138 -7.22 -7.25 -9.25
N LYS A 139 -6.64 -8.04 -8.32
CA LYS A 139 -7.29 -8.43 -7.06
C LYS A 139 -7.76 -7.26 -6.18
N PHE A 140 -7.24 -6.05 -6.43
CA PHE A 140 -7.66 -4.83 -5.74
C PHE A 140 -9.03 -4.34 -6.22
N ASN A 141 -9.59 -4.98 -7.25
CA ASN A 141 -10.95 -4.72 -7.70
C ASN A 141 -12.02 -5.50 -6.96
N LEU A 142 -11.64 -6.45 -6.11
CA LEU A 142 -12.60 -7.22 -5.32
C LEU A 142 -13.40 -6.32 -4.37
N ALA A 143 -14.64 -6.70 -4.09
CA ALA A 143 -15.59 -5.89 -3.30
C ALA A 143 -15.08 -5.52 -1.90
N GLN A 144 -14.18 -6.30 -1.32
CA GLN A 144 -13.53 -5.99 -0.03
C GLN A 144 -12.77 -4.66 -0.03
N TRP A 145 -12.39 -4.14 -1.20
CA TRP A 145 -11.69 -2.87 -1.37
C TRP A 145 -12.64 -1.70 -1.66
N ASN A 146 -13.95 -1.92 -1.75
CA ASN A 146 -14.94 -0.87 -1.97
C ASN A 146 -14.86 0.28 -0.95
N PRO A 147 -14.59 0.04 0.36
CA PRO A 147 -14.41 1.15 1.30
C PRO A 147 -13.30 2.14 0.89
N TRP A 148 -12.22 1.65 0.28
CA TRP A 148 -11.13 2.51 -0.21
C TRP A 148 -11.53 3.32 -1.44
N ARG A 149 -12.38 2.77 -2.31
CA ARG A 149 -12.90 3.48 -3.48
C ARG A 149 -13.88 4.59 -3.10
N ALA A 150 -14.79 4.30 -2.17
CA ALA A 150 -15.72 5.30 -1.66
C ALA A 150 -15.00 6.51 -1.03
N ASP A 151 -13.86 6.28 -0.37
CA ASP A 151 -13.00 7.35 0.17
C ASP A 151 -12.35 8.20 -0.95
N ALA A 152 -12.00 7.60 -2.09
CA ALA A 152 -11.45 8.31 -3.24
C ALA A 152 -12.52 9.17 -3.94
N ASP A 153 -13.71 8.60 -4.17
CA ASP A 153 -14.86 9.32 -4.75
C ASP A 153 -15.23 10.55 -3.90
N PHE A 154 -15.22 10.40 -2.58
CA PHE A 154 -15.45 11.51 -1.65
C PHE A 154 -14.43 12.63 -1.83
N ARG A 155 -13.15 12.29 -2.02
CA ARG A 155 -12.10 13.29 -2.21
C ARG A 155 -12.27 14.04 -3.54
N GLU A 156 -12.56 13.34 -4.63
CA GLU A 156 -12.81 13.97 -5.93
C GLU A 156 -13.99 14.96 -5.83
N SER A 157 -15.07 14.57 -5.14
CA SER A 157 -16.20 15.47 -4.90
C SER A 157 -15.79 16.75 -4.15
N ILE A 158 -14.91 16.66 -3.14
CA ILE A 158 -14.42 17.83 -2.41
C ILE A 158 -13.53 18.72 -3.32
N GLU A 159 -12.63 18.12 -4.09
CA GLU A 159 -11.74 18.87 -4.99
C GLU A 159 -12.52 19.58 -6.10
N SER A 160 -13.55 18.94 -6.68
CA SER A 160 -14.46 19.56 -7.64
C SER A 160 -15.25 20.74 -7.04
N SER A 161 -15.83 20.57 -5.84
CA SER A 161 -16.55 21.66 -5.18
C SER A 161 -15.64 22.84 -4.81
N LEU A 162 -14.36 22.62 -4.53
CA LEU A 162 -13.40 23.69 -4.28
C LEU A 162 -12.95 24.41 -5.57
N ALA A 163 -12.96 23.71 -6.71
CA ALA A 163 -12.63 24.28 -8.01
C ALA A 163 -13.79 25.11 -8.60
N GLU A 164 -15.04 24.75 -8.33
CA GLU A 164 -16.24 25.49 -8.75
C GLU A 164 -16.49 26.77 -7.94
N ASN A 165 -15.93 26.88 -6.74
CA ASN A 165 -16.03 28.05 -5.85
C ASN A 165 -14.87 29.05 -6.03
N LYS A 166 -14.11 28.96 -7.13
CA LYS A 166 -13.00 29.84 -7.51
C LYS A 166 -13.30 30.59 -8.79
#